data_AF-A0A951LRJ7-F1
#
_entry.id   AF-A0A951LRJ7-F1
#
_cell.length_a   1.000
_cell.length_b   1.000
_cell.length_c   1.000
_cell.angle_alpha   90.00
_cell.angle_beta   90.00
_cell.angle_gamma   90.00
#
_symmetry.space_group_name_H-M   'P 1'
#
loop_
_entity.id
_entity.type
_entity.pdbx_description
1 polymer ?
#
loop_
_entity_poly.entity_id
_entity_poly.type
_entity_poly.pdbx_seq_one_letter_code
_entity_poly.pdbx_strand_id
1 'polypeptide(L)'
;MIQLFAALLAAPPPPDPALVPIIREVGKVCAAGAPIRTEADLAFALILLSPPEGGRTVGCRADRALALRAARALAEAPSGSSAAAMRFLGEASAEGRGMPRDAAASESWYLRAYALDGVTFIPAAIPQARRDAYLASDEAIAMLRDRLRRGSPAGEQLRLAAALILRHAPGDIDEAATLAGGDETIEAQRLRLQIAHKLLAGTPSPAREAAAAALLVRAPSALQFDAASRAETLSLGTKRLQAAPTPGERAAAIALLGAAAVGGQPDAVGALTAALRRENGGRDPAEVEAVPAMKVDIGPEDYPPAALRAETQGVVRLRALINPAGRVVALVPATADQPPLLVEAVRRLVARRTPAAVDLPGPRPTPWLWMKLPSVGFSIRG
;
A
#
# COMPACT_ATOMS: atom_id res chain seq x y z
N MET A 1 5.30 -3.86 -22.20
CA MET A 1 5.99 -5.01 -22.82
C MET A 1 7.46 -4.70 -23.12
N ILE A 2 7.80 -3.67 -23.91
CA ILE A 2 9.19 -3.33 -24.26
C ILE A 2 10.06 -2.94 -23.05
N GLN A 3 9.54 -2.15 -22.09
CA GLN A 3 10.28 -1.82 -20.86
C GLN A 3 10.48 -3.01 -19.91
N LEU A 4 9.57 -3.99 -19.93
CA LEU A 4 9.68 -5.20 -19.11
C LEU A 4 10.78 -6.13 -19.66
N PHE A 5 10.89 -6.22 -20.99
CA PHE A 5 11.95 -6.96 -21.68
C PHE A 5 13.33 -6.30 -21.50
N ALA A 6 13.39 -4.97 -21.50
CA ALA A 6 14.64 -4.24 -21.24
C ALA A 6 15.15 -4.46 -19.79
N ALA A 7 14.26 -4.56 -18.81
CA ALA A 7 14.63 -4.86 -17.42
C ALA A 7 15.11 -6.32 -17.24
N LEU A 8 14.56 -7.27 -18.01
CA LEU A 8 14.98 -8.69 -18.01
C LEU A 8 16.32 -8.93 -18.71
N LEU A 9 16.71 -8.06 -19.66
CA LEU A 9 17.99 -8.15 -20.39
C LEU A 9 19.10 -7.28 -19.81
N ALA A 10 18.80 -6.41 -18.84
CA ALA A 10 19.82 -5.63 -18.15
C ALA A 10 20.74 -6.58 -17.38
N ALA A 11 22.05 -6.48 -17.64
CA ALA A 11 23.04 -7.17 -16.83
C ALA A 11 22.82 -6.75 -15.36
N PRO A 12 22.86 -7.71 -14.39
CA PRO A 12 22.72 -7.36 -12.99
C PRO A 12 23.78 -6.33 -12.62
N PRO A 13 23.46 -5.35 -11.75
CA PRO A 13 24.44 -4.38 -11.31
C PRO A 13 25.66 -5.11 -10.72
N PRO A 14 26.89 -4.60 -10.95
CA PRO A 14 28.07 -5.18 -10.34
C PRO A 14 27.92 -5.19 -8.81
N PRO A 15 28.45 -6.22 -8.11
CA PRO A 15 28.36 -6.29 -6.67
C PRO A 15 29.12 -5.12 -6.02
N ASP A 16 28.72 -4.76 -4.80
CA ASP A 16 29.46 -3.80 -3.99
C ASP A 16 30.95 -4.18 -3.93
N PRO A 17 31.89 -3.25 -4.22
CA PRO A 17 33.32 -3.50 -4.07
C PRO A 17 33.72 -4.08 -2.71
N ALA A 18 33.00 -3.72 -1.64
CA ALA A 18 33.21 -4.26 -0.29
C ALA A 18 32.86 -5.75 -0.16
N LEU A 19 31.96 -6.26 -1.00
CA LEU A 19 31.55 -7.67 -1.01
C LEU A 19 32.44 -8.55 -1.90
N VAL A 20 33.20 -7.97 -2.84
CA VAL A 20 34.06 -8.72 -3.77
C VAL A 20 35.05 -9.67 -3.08
N PRO A 21 35.77 -9.28 -1.99
CA PRO A 21 36.66 -10.20 -1.29
C PRO A 21 35.91 -11.41 -0.70
N ILE A 22 34.72 -11.17 -0.14
CA ILE A 22 33.88 -12.19 0.50
C ILE A 22 33.30 -13.14 -0.56
N ILE A 23 32.79 -12.61 -1.67
CA ILE A 23 32.32 -13.39 -2.82
C ILE A 23 33.43 -14.33 -3.30
N ARG A 24 34.67 -13.83 -3.39
CA ARG A 24 35.82 -14.63 -3.79
C ARG A 24 36.17 -15.71 -2.77
N GLU A 25 36.10 -15.43 -1.47
CA GLU A 25 36.31 -16.45 -0.43
C GLU A 25 35.23 -17.52 -0.47
N VAL A 26 33.95 -17.14 -0.54
CA VAL A 26 32.83 -18.09 -0.63
C VAL A 26 32.92 -18.95 -1.90
N GLY A 27 33.28 -18.35 -3.03
CA GLY A 27 33.48 -19.07 -4.29
C GLY A 27 34.59 -20.11 -4.25
N LYS A 28 35.63 -19.93 -3.41
CA LYS A 28 36.67 -20.96 -3.22
C LYS A 28 36.18 -22.16 -2.42
N VAL A 29 35.23 -21.96 -1.51
CA VAL A 29 34.71 -23.00 -0.61
C VAL A 29 33.59 -23.79 -1.28
N CYS A 30 32.84 -23.17 -2.19
CA CYS A 30 31.78 -23.79 -2.95
C CYS A 30 32.31 -24.35 -4.29
N ALA A 31 32.71 -25.62 -4.28
CA ALA A 31 33.34 -26.31 -5.41
C ALA A 31 32.39 -26.72 -6.55
N ALA A 32 31.08 -26.42 -6.47
CA ALA A 32 30.06 -26.95 -7.40
C ALA A 32 29.81 -26.11 -8.67
N GLY A 33 30.78 -25.33 -9.15
CA GLY A 33 30.80 -24.83 -10.54
C GLY A 33 29.85 -23.68 -10.89
N ALA A 34 28.94 -23.26 -10.02
CA ALA A 34 28.14 -22.04 -10.23
C ALA A 34 28.93 -20.80 -9.75
N PRO A 35 29.31 -19.88 -10.64
CA PRO A 35 30.03 -18.67 -10.23
C PRO A 35 29.09 -17.75 -9.45
N ILE A 36 29.48 -17.38 -8.22
CA ILE A 36 28.81 -16.33 -7.44
C ILE A 36 29.20 -14.99 -8.08
N ARG A 37 28.26 -14.34 -8.78
CA ARG A 37 28.51 -13.11 -9.55
C ARG A 37 27.77 -11.91 -8.99
N THR A 38 26.71 -12.17 -8.23
CA THR A 38 25.79 -11.15 -7.73
C THR A 38 25.58 -11.27 -6.22
N GLU A 39 25.03 -10.23 -5.61
CA GLU A 39 24.59 -10.27 -4.21
C GLU A 39 23.49 -11.31 -3.98
N ALA A 40 22.63 -11.54 -4.98
CA ALA A 40 21.62 -12.59 -4.94
C ALA A 40 22.25 -13.99 -4.89
N ASP A 41 23.31 -14.23 -5.66
CA ASP A 41 24.06 -15.48 -5.62
C ASP A 41 24.72 -15.69 -4.24
N LEU A 42 25.24 -14.61 -3.63
CA LEU A 42 25.84 -14.67 -2.30
C LEU A 42 24.78 -14.93 -1.21
N ALA A 43 23.61 -14.29 -1.31
CA ALA A 43 22.47 -14.55 -0.42
C ALA A 43 21.95 -15.99 -0.56
N PHE A 44 21.92 -16.53 -1.78
CA PHE A 44 21.58 -17.93 -2.03
C PHE A 44 22.65 -18.89 -1.49
N ALA A 45 23.94 -18.55 -1.66
CA ALA A 45 25.04 -19.31 -1.10
C ALA A 45 24.98 -19.36 0.44
N LEU A 46 24.53 -18.30 1.12
CA LEU A 46 24.32 -18.31 2.58
C LEU A 46 23.30 -19.37 3.02
N ILE A 47 22.22 -19.55 2.26
CA ILE A 47 21.23 -20.60 2.52
C ILE A 47 21.88 -21.98 2.40
N LEU A 48 22.77 -22.17 1.42
CA LEU A 48 23.49 -23.42 1.20
C LEU A 48 24.62 -23.68 2.21
N LEU A 49 25.18 -22.62 2.82
CA LEU A 49 26.28 -22.73 3.78
C LEU A 49 25.81 -23.01 5.22
N SER A 50 24.51 -22.96 5.48
CA SER A 50 23.92 -23.32 6.79
C SER A 50 22.92 -24.45 6.69
N PRO A 51 23.38 -25.69 6.47
CA PRO A 51 22.50 -26.84 6.57
C PRO A 51 21.89 -26.94 7.97
N PRO A 52 20.65 -27.45 8.08
CA PRO A 52 20.16 -27.97 9.36
C PRO A 52 21.13 -29.05 9.87
N GLU A 53 21.24 -29.19 11.19
CA GLU A 53 22.25 -30.06 11.83
C GLU A 53 22.36 -31.43 11.15
N GLY A 54 23.56 -31.76 10.65
CA GLY A 54 23.85 -33.04 9.99
C GLY A 54 23.66 -33.08 8.47
N GLY A 55 23.13 -32.03 7.83
CA GLY A 55 23.00 -31.97 6.37
C GLY A 55 24.33 -31.68 5.67
N ARG A 56 24.79 -32.56 4.77
CA ARG A 56 25.76 -32.16 3.74
C ARG A 56 25.00 -31.38 2.67
N THR A 57 25.27 -30.09 2.52
CA THR A 57 24.84 -29.39 1.30
C THR A 57 25.74 -29.78 0.15
N VAL A 58 25.15 -29.91 -1.04
CA VAL A 58 25.87 -30.33 -2.24
C VAL A 58 26.89 -29.25 -2.61
N GLY A 59 28.18 -29.53 -2.37
CA GLY A 59 29.28 -28.80 -3.01
C GLY A 59 30.01 -27.71 -2.22
N CYS A 60 29.63 -27.37 -0.99
CA CYS A 60 30.41 -26.46 -0.14
C CYS A 60 30.86 -27.19 1.14
N ARG A 61 32.14 -27.07 1.54
CA ARG A 61 32.51 -27.42 2.92
C ARG A 61 31.80 -26.44 3.84
N ALA A 62 31.09 -26.95 4.84
CA ALA A 62 30.42 -26.10 5.83
C ALA A 62 31.48 -25.30 6.61
N ASP A 63 31.68 -24.04 6.22
CA ASP A 63 32.49 -23.06 6.94
C ASP A 63 31.54 -22.03 7.56
N ARG A 64 31.16 -22.29 8.81
CA ARG A 64 30.19 -21.49 9.54
C ARG A 64 30.71 -20.08 9.83
N ALA A 65 32.01 -19.93 10.08
CA ALA A 65 32.63 -18.64 10.32
C ALA A 65 32.60 -17.79 9.05
N LEU A 66 32.89 -18.39 7.88
CA LEU A 66 32.76 -17.72 6.59
C LEU A 66 31.31 -17.31 6.31
N ALA A 67 30.33 -18.19 6.56
CA ALA A 67 28.91 -17.87 6.38
C ALA A 67 28.46 -16.69 7.24
N LEU A 68 28.86 -16.65 8.51
CA LEU A 68 28.54 -15.53 9.41
C LEU A 68 29.18 -14.21 8.96
N ARG A 69 30.45 -14.25 8.52
CA ARG A 69 31.13 -13.06 7.98
C ARG A 69 30.45 -12.57 6.71
N ALA A 70 30.10 -13.47 5.80
CA ALA A 70 29.41 -13.13 4.56
C ALA A 70 28.01 -12.55 4.79
N ALA A 71 27.24 -13.13 5.73
CA ALA A 71 25.93 -12.62 6.10
C ALA A 71 26.01 -11.24 6.74
N ARG A 72 26.99 -11.03 7.64
CA ARG A 72 27.19 -9.71 8.24
C ARG A 72 27.53 -8.65 7.21
N ALA A 73 28.44 -8.95 6.30
CA ALA A 73 28.78 -8.03 5.23
C ALA A 73 27.59 -7.71 4.32
N LEU A 74 26.77 -8.71 3.96
CA LEU A 74 25.54 -8.50 3.17
C LEU A 74 24.47 -7.71 3.93
N ALA A 75 24.35 -7.90 5.25
CA ALA A 75 23.42 -7.14 6.06
C ALA A 75 23.86 -5.67 6.18
N GLU A 76 25.16 -5.42 6.23
CA GLU A 76 25.76 -4.08 6.43
C GLU A 76 26.20 -3.40 5.11
N ALA A 77 25.96 -4.03 3.95
CA ALA A 77 26.43 -3.55 2.66
C ALA A 77 25.83 -2.17 2.27
N PRO A 78 26.66 -1.18 1.89
CA PRO A 78 26.20 0.13 1.40
C PRO A 78 25.37 0.06 0.12
N SER A 79 25.64 -0.91 -0.77
CA SER A 79 24.85 -1.17 -1.98
C SER A 79 23.40 -1.56 -1.69
N GLY A 80 23.12 -2.09 -0.50
CA GLY A 80 21.80 -2.50 -0.08
C GLY A 80 21.85 -3.65 0.90
N SER A 81 21.35 -3.42 2.11
CA SER A 81 21.17 -4.47 3.12
C SER A 81 20.27 -5.60 2.62
N SER A 82 20.67 -6.84 2.89
CA SER A 82 19.89 -8.05 2.58
C SER A 82 19.06 -8.53 3.78
N ALA A 83 17.74 -8.54 3.63
CA ALA A 83 16.81 -9.07 4.63
C ALA A 83 17.08 -10.56 4.94
N ALA A 84 17.45 -11.34 3.92
CA ALA A 84 17.80 -12.75 4.09
C ALA A 84 19.06 -12.93 4.94
N ALA A 85 20.07 -12.08 4.75
CA ALA A 85 21.29 -12.11 5.55
C ALA A 85 21.04 -11.69 7.00
N MET A 86 20.20 -10.66 7.21
CA MET A 86 19.77 -10.23 8.54
C MET A 86 18.99 -11.34 9.26
N ARG A 87 18.03 -12.00 8.58
CA ARG A 87 17.33 -13.16 9.14
C ARG A 87 18.30 -14.25 9.57
N PHE A 88 19.28 -14.57 8.73
CA PHE A 88 20.29 -15.58 9.03
C PHE A 88 21.11 -15.23 10.29
N LEU A 89 21.49 -13.96 10.46
CA LEU A 89 22.15 -13.50 11.67
C LEU A 89 21.23 -13.56 12.90
N GLY A 90 19.94 -13.30 12.71
CA GLY A 90 18.91 -13.46 13.73
C GLY A 90 18.79 -14.90 14.23
N GLU A 91 18.66 -15.86 13.32
CA GLU A 91 18.66 -17.29 13.60
C GLU A 91 19.95 -17.72 14.30
N ALA A 92 21.10 -17.29 13.76
CA ALA A 92 22.39 -17.67 14.29
C ALA A 92 22.61 -17.18 15.74
N SER A 93 22.16 -15.98 16.04
CA SER A 93 22.20 -15.40 17.39
C SER A 93 21.21 -16.09 18.34
N ALA A 94 20.00 -16.44 17.87
CA ALA A 94 19.00 -17.13 18.70
C ALA A 94 19.45 -18.52 19.15
N GLU A 95 20.16 -19.22 18.28
CA GLU A 95 20.51 -20.63 18.44
C GLU A 95 21.98 -20.83 18.87
N GLY A 96 22.79 -19.77 18.93
CA GLY A 96 24.21 -19.86 19.25
C GLY A 96 25.04 -20.54 18.15
N ARG A 97 24.62 -20.38 16.89
CA ARG A 97 25.15 -21.11 15.73
C ARG A 97 26.40 -20.42 15.18
N GLY A 98 27.55 -20.73 15.78
CA GLY A 98 28.85 -20.16 15.38
C GLY A 98 29.13 -18.77 15.96
N MET A 99 28.22 -18.28 16.81
CA MET A 99 28.39 -17.11 17.67
C MET A 99 27.72 -17.40 19.03
N PRO A 100 28.05 -16.66 20.11
CA PRO A 100 27.34 -16.81 21.38
C PRO A 100 25.83 -16.59 21.23
N ARG A 101 25.04 -17.33 21.99
CA ARG A 101 23.58 -17.16 22.01
C ARG A 101 23.24 -15.80 22.61
N ASP A 102 22.53 -14.98 21.85
CA ASP A 102 22.12 -13.64 22.25
C ASP A 102 20.72 -13.34 21.69
N ALA A 103 19.73 -13.33 22.61
CA ALA A 103 18.34 -13.07 22.25
C ALA A 103 18.11 -11.63 21.80
N ALA A 104 18.84 -10.66 22.35
CA ALA A 104 18.69 -9.26 22.00
C ALA A 104 19.27 -8.97 20.61
N ALA A 105 20.47 -9.52 20.32
CA ALA A 105 21.05 -9.46 18.99
C ALA A 105 20.14 -10.14 17.95
N SER A 106 19.57 -11.30 18.31
CA SER A 106 18.63 -12.02 17.46
C SER A 106 17.40 -11.18 17.11
N GLU A 107 16.73 -10.62 18.13
CA GLU A 107 15.56 -9.75 17.95
C GLU A 107 15.91 -8.55 17.05
N SER A 108 17.05 -7.89 17.31
CA SER A 108 17.51 -6.75 16.50
C SER A 108 17.67 -7.09 15.03
N TRP A 109 18.26 -8.26 14.72
CA TRP A 109 18.45 -8.70 13.35
C TRP A 109 17.14 -9.05 12.65
N TYR A 110 16.20 -9.70 13.33
CA TYR A 110 14.87 -9.97 12.78
C TYR A 110 14.07 -8.70 12.51
N LEU A 111 14.13 -7.72 13.41
CA LEU A 111 13.45 -6.44 13.24
C LEU A 111 14.01 -5.67 12.03
N ARG A 112 15.34 -5.66 11.86
CA ARG A 112 16.01 -5.13 10.67
C ARG A 112 15.56 -5.82 9.38
N ALA A 113 15.53 -7.16 9.38
CA ALA A 113 15.06 -7.94 8.23
C ALA A 113 13.61 -7.59 7.86
N TYR A 114 12.74 -7.52 8.87
CA TYR A 114 11.32 -7.19 8.69
C TYR A 114 11.11 -5.81 8.09
N ALA A 115 11.87 -4.81 8.53
CA ALA A 115 11.77 -3.46 7.97
C ALA A 115 12.04 -3.44 6.46
N LEU A 116 12.92 -4.30 5.96
CA LEU A 116 13.31 -4.32 4.56
C LEU A 116 12.29 -5.00 3.64
N ASP A 117 11.78 -6.16 4.02
CA ASP A 117 10.93 -6.97 3.13
C ASP A 117 9.46 -7.04 3.56
N GLY A 118 9.10 -6.58 4.77
CA GLY A 118 7.74 -6.54 5.32
C GLY A 118 7.01 -7.88 5.43
N VAL A 119 7.62 -8.99 4.98
CA VAL A 119 6.99 -10.30 4.80
C VAL A 119 7.86 -11.41 5.39
N THR A 120 9.14 -11.14 5.71
CA THR A 120 10.00 -12.17 6.31
C THR A 120 9.35 -12.76 7.54
N PHE A 121 9.51 -14.07 7.65
CA PHE A 121 9.19 -14.85 8.83
C PHE A 121 9.88 -14.22 10.04
N ILE A 122 9.12 -13.40 10.77
CA ILE A 122 9.50 -12.96 12.09
C ILE A 122 9.07 -14.10 13.02
N PRO A 123 9.95 -14.57 13.91
CA PRO A 123 9.54 -15.53 14.93
C PRO A 123 8.28 -15.03 15.63
N ALA A 124 7.29 -15.90 15.82
CA ALA A 124 6.05 -15.55 16.53
C ALA A 124 6.31 -14.96 17.95
N ALA A 125 7.53 -15.17 18.46
CA ALA A 125 8.04 -14.61 19.69
C ALA A 125 8.23 -13.07 19.69
N ILE A 126 8.29 -12.39 18.54
CA ILE A 126 8.41 -10.91 18.50
C ILE A 126 7.01 -10.28 18.44
N PRO A 127 6.55 -9.61 19.51
CA PRO A 127 5.21 -9.01 19.54
C PRO A 127 5.02 -7.96 18.45
N GLN A 128 3.78 -7.80 17.94
CA GLN A 128 3.47 -6.78 16.92
C GLN A 128 3.85 -5.37 17.39
N ALA A 129 3.58 -5.02 18.65
CA ALA A 129 3.95 -3.72 19.22
C ALA A 129 5.46 -3.43 19.12
N ARG A 130 6.29 -4.47 19.24
CA ARG A 130 7.74 -4.34 19.15
C ARG A 130 8.20 -4.11 17.71
N ARG A 131 7.54 -4.76 16.76
CA ARG A 131 7.76 -4.56 15.31
C ARG A 131 7.39 -3.15 14.89
N ASP A 132 6.21 -2.68 15.31
CA ASP A 132 5.74 -1.32 15.05
C ASP A 132 6.70 -0.29 15.65
N ALA A 133 7.20 -0.52 16.88
CA ALA A 133 8.18 0.37 17.52
C ALA A 133 9.51 0.44 16.74
N TYR A 134 10.00 -0.68 16.20
CA TYR A 134 11.22 -0.67 15.39
C TYR A 134 11.01 0.00 14.03
N LEU A 135 9.90 -0.27 13.35
CA LEU A 135 9.56 0.41 12.10
C LEU A 135 9.49 1.93 12.28
N ALA A 136 9.08 2.42 13.45
CA ALA A 136 9.06 3.84 13.78
C ALA A 136 10.45 4.45 14.10
N SER A 137 11.49 3.63 14.21
CA SER A 137 12.83 4.09 14.59
C SER A 137 13.52 4.86 13.46
N ASP A 138 14.40 5.79 13.84
CA ASP A 138 15.21 6.55 12.88
C ASP A 138 16.05 5.65 11.99
N GLU A 139 16.52 4.52 12.53
CA GLU A 139 17.29 3.52 11.81
C GLU A 139 16.47 2.86 10.69
N ALA A 140 15.27 2.36 10.99
CA ALA A 140 14.41 1.72 9.99
C ALA A 140 14.01 2.72 8.89
N ILE A 141 13.67 3.96 9.28
CA ILE A 141 13.32 5.03 8.36
C ILE A 141 14.51 5.39 7.46
N ALA A 142 15.73 5.51 8.02
CA ALA A 142 16.93 5.79 7.25
C ALA A 142 17.22 4.67 6.22
N MET A 143 17.12 3.40 6.64
CA MET A 143 17.29 2.25 5.74
C MET A 143 16.29 2.27 4.58
N LEU A 144 15.02 2.55 4.87
CA LEU A 144 13.95 2.59 3.87
C LEU A 144 14.12 3.77 2.89
N ARG A 145 14.46 4.97 3.37
CA ARG A 145 14.78 6.12 2.51
C ARG A 145 15.95 5.84 1.60
N ASP A 146 16.97 5.18 2.13
CA ASP A 146 18.20 4.90 1.40
C ASP A 146 17.97 3.93 0.23
N ARG A 147 17.17 2.88 0.44
CA ARG A 147 16.78 1.98 -0.66
C ARG A 147 15.87 2.65 -1.69
N LEU A 148 14.96 3.52 -1.26
CA LEU A 148 14.16 4.31 -2.21
C LEU A 148 15.02 5.19 -3.12
N ARG A 149 16.06 5.83 -2.58
CA ARG A 149 17.03 6.59 -3.39
C ARG A 149 17.76 5.73 -4.41
N ARG A 150 17.96 4.43 -4.13
CA ARG A 150 18.55 3.45 -5.07
C ARG A 150 17.57 2.92 -6.13
N GLY A 151 16.35 3.45 -6.21
CA GLY A 151 15.37 3.07 -7.24
C GLY A 151 14.62 1.77 -6.94
N SER A 152 14.53 1.41 -5.67
CA SER A 152 13.82 0.20 -5.24
C SER A 152 12.29 0.34 -5.37
N PRO A 153 11.52 -0.76 -5.48
CA PRO A 153 10.16 -0.75 -6.01
C PRO A 153 9.11 -0.15 -5.06
N ALA A 154 7.91 0.05 -5.60
CA ALA A 154 6.72 0.61 -4.93
C ALA A 154 6.45 0.09 -3.50
N GLY A 155 6.75 -1.19 -3.22
CA GLY A 155 6.60 -1.77 -1.88
C GLY A 155 7.41 -1.05 -0.79
N GLU A 156 8.54 -0.44 -1.13
CA GLU A 156 9.37 0.29 -0.17
C GLU A 156 8.86 1.70 0.10
N GLN A 157 8.20 2.34 -0.87
CA GLN A 157 7.54 3.64 -0.66
C GLN A 157 6.45 3.49 0.40
N LEU A 158 5.71 2.39 0.28
CA LEU A 158 4.65 2.01 1.19
C LEU A 158 5.19 1.67 2.59
N ARG A 159 6.30 0.91 2.70
CA ARG A 159 6.94 0.63 4.00
C ARG A 159 7.48 1.90 4.66
N LEU A 160 8.13 2.78 3.89
CA LEU A 160 8.60 4.06 4.42
C LEU A 160 7.42 4.91 4.89
N ALA A 161 6.34 4.99 4.11
CA ALA A 161 5.14 5.68 4.55
C ALA A 161 4.63 5.13 5.88
N ALA A 162 4.48 3.81 6.00
CA ALA A 162 4.04 3.17 7.26
C ALA A 162 4.97 3.49 8.45
N ALA A 163 6.29 3.42 8.25
CA ALA A 163 7.30 3.75 9.24
C ALA A 163 7.20 5.21 9.73
N LEU A 164 7.10 6.15 8.79
CA LEU A 164 6.94 7.57 9.05
C LEU A 164 5.66 7.87 9.85
N ILE A 165 4.58 7.19 9.52
CA ILE A 165 3.30 7.35 10.23
C ILE A 165 3.36 6.82 11.65
N LEU A 166 4.03 5.69 11.86
CA LEU A 166 4.24 5.13 13.20
C LEU A 166 5.08 6.05 14.09
N ARG A 167 6.00 6.85 13.52
CA ARG A 167 6.80 7.83 14.27
C ARG A 167 5.98 9.05 14.70
N HIS A 168 4.85 9.33 14.03
CA HIS A 168 3.91 10.40 14.36
C HIS A 168 4.47 11.84 14.35
N ALA A 169 5.63 12.11 13.73
CA ALA A 169 6.13 13.48 13.62
C ALA A 169 5.37 14.26 12.52
N PRO A 170 5.14 15.59 12.66
CA PRO A 170 4.36 16.35 11.68
C PRO A 170 4.86 16.26 10.23
N GLY A 171 6.18 16.39 10.00
CA GLY A 171 6.75 16.32 8.64
C GLY A 171 6.71 14.92 8.01
N ASP A 172 6.61 13.88 8.84
CA ASP A 172 6.56 12.49 8.37
C ASP A 172 5.21 12.13 7.76
N ILE A 173 4.14 12.77 8.21
CA ILE A 173 2.78 12.52 7.71
C ILE A 173 2.67 13.00 6.26
N ASP A 174 3.24 14.16 5.95
CA ASP A 174 3.23 14.73 4.60
C ASP A 174 4.10 13.91 3.63
N GLU A 175 5.29 13.48 4.07
CA GLU A 175 6.15 12.60 3.30
C GLU A 175 5.48 11.24 3.06
N ALA A 176 4.88 10.65 4.09
CA ALA A 176 4.16 9.39 3.97
C ALA A 176 2.96 9.47 3.01
N ALA A 177 2.19 10.55 3.04
CA ALA A 177 1.08 10.77 2.11
C ALA A 177 1.58 10.88 0.65
N THR A 178 2.73 11.52 0.44
CA THR A 178 3.38 11.63 -0.87
C THR A 178 3.84 10.26 -1.38
N LEU A 179 4.55 9.51 -0.54
CA LEU A 179 5.06 8.17 -0.86
C LEU A 179 3.95 7.16 -1.14
N ALA A 180 2.84 7.25 -0.43
CA ALA A 180 1.69 6.38 -0.63
C ALA A 180 0.96 6.66 -1.96
N GLY A 181 1.40 7.60 -2.80
CA GLY A 181 0.64 8.04 -3.97
C GLY A 181 0.75 7.18 -5.24
N GLY A 182 1.73 6.29 -5.37
CA GLY A 182 2.14 5.74 -6.66
C GLY A 182 1.59 4.36 -7.08
N ASP A 183 1.24 3.47 -6.15
CA ASP A 183 0.95 2.06 -6.48
C ASP A 183 -0.53 1.68 -6.33
N GLU A 184 -1.17 1.15 -7.37
CA GLU A 184 -2.60 0.76 -7.32
C GLU A 184 -2.84 -0.68 -6.83
N THR A 185 -1.80 -1.43 -6.43
CA THR A 185 -1.94 -2.81 -5.93
C THR A 185 -2.89 -2.90 -4.73
N ILE A 186 -3.57 -4.05 -4.56
CA ILE A 186 -4.48 -4.30 -3.43
C ILE A 186 -3.74 -4.16 -2.09
N GLU A 187 -2.49 -4.57 -2.03
CA GLU A 187 -1.63 -4.45 -0.86
C GLU A 187 -1.33 -2.98 -0.53
N ALA A 188 -0.99 -2.17 -1.54
CA ALA A 188 -0.83 -0.73 -1.38
C ALA A 188 -2.11 -0.07 -0.86
N GLN A 189 -3.26 -0.43 -1.41
CA GLN A 189 -4.54 0.09 -0.95
C GLN A 189 -4.89 -0.35 0.48
N ARG A 190 -4.62 -1.61 0.84
CA ARG A 190 -4.82 -2.10 2.22
C ARG A 190 -3.92 -1.33 3.19
N LEU A 191 -2.68 -1.04 2.79
CA LEU A 191 -1.78 -0.26 3.62
C LEU A 191 -2.26 1.20 3.75
N ARG A 192 -2.69 1.85 2.66
CA ARG A 192 -3.31 3.19 2.72
C ARG A 192 -4.48 3.24 3.68
N LEU A 193 -5.31 2.19 3.68
CA LEU A 193 -6.45 2.06 4.59
C LEU A 193 -6.02 1.96 6.06
N GLN A 194 -5.06 1.06 6.35
CA GLN A 194 -4.48 0.93 7.69
C GLN A 194 -3.84 2.24 8.18
N ILE A 195 -3.13 2.93 7.30
CA ILE A 195 -2.54 4.24 7.58
C ILE A 195 -3.64 5.24 7.94
N ALA A 196 -4.68 5.34 7.10
CA ALA A 196 -5.75 6.29 7.30
C ALA A 196 -6.46 6.05 8.65
N HIS A 197 -6.71 4.78 9.00
CA HIS A 197 -7.27 4.42 10.31
C HIS A 197 -6.35 4.84 11.45
N LYS A 198 -5.04 4.58 11.36
CA LYS A 198 -4.07 5.02 12.39
C LYS A 198 -4.03 6.55 12.54
N LEU A 199 -4.04 7.30 11.44
CA LEU A 199 -4.09 8.77 11.45
C LEU A 199 -5.36 9.30 12.15
N LEU A 200 -6.48 8.62 11.94
CA LEU A 200 -7.78 9.00 12.51
C LEU A 200 -7.99 8.48 13.94
N ALA A 201 -7.26 7.47 14.39
CA ALA A 201 -7.29 7.00 15.77
C ALA A 201 -6.51 7.92 16.73
N GLY A 202 -5.52 8.68 16.21
CA GLY A 202 -4.76 9.64 16.98
C GLY A 202 -5.51 10.94 17.30
N THR A 203 -4.85 11.86 18.02
CA THR A 203 -5.39 13.20 18.33
C THR A 203 -5.83 13.89 17.04
N PRO A 204 -7.10 14.36 16.96
CA PRO A 204 -7.62 15.04 15.79
C PRO A 204 -6.77 16.25 15.42
N SER A 205 -6.45 16.39 14.15
CA SER A 205 -5.90 17.63 13.58
C SER A 205 -6.32 17.73 12.11
N PRO A 206 -6.54 18.94 11.59
CA PRO A 206 -6.94 19.12 10.19
C PRO A 206 -5.99 18.46 9.19
N ALA A 207 -4.68 18.49 9.45
CA ALA A 207 -3.67 17.86 8.59
C ALA A 207 -3.79 16.33 8.56
N ARG A 208 -3.93 15.69 9.73
CA ARG A 208 -4.13 14.22 9.81
C ARG A 208 -5.41 13.77 9.14
N GLU A 209 -6.48 14.54 9.30
CA GLU A 209 -7.77 14.25 8.68
C GLU A 209 -7.74 14.39 7.16
N ALA A 210 -7.12 15.47 6.65
CA ALA A 210 -6.92 15.65 5.22
C ALA A 210 -6.06 14.54 4.62
N ALA A 211 -4.97 14.14 5.28
CA ALA A 211 -4.12 13.04 4.86
C ALA A 211 -4.87 11.70 4.86
N ALA A 212 -5.61 11.39 5.93
CA ALA A 212 -6.41 10.16 6.01
C ALA A 212 -7.49 10.10 4.93
N ALA A 213 -8.20 11.21 4.70
CA ALA A 213 -9.21 11.31 3.64
C ALA A 213 -8.58 11.08 2.25
N ALA A 214 -7.43 11.71 1.97
CA ALA A 214 -6.72 11.53 0.71
C ALA A 214 -6.30 10.07 0.46
N LEU A 215 -5.86 9.37 1.51
CA LEU A 215 -5.47 7.96 1.43
C LEU A 215 -6.67 7.04 1.19
N LEU A 216 -7.80 7.30 1.86
CA LEU A 216 -9.03 6.50 1.69
C LEU A 216 -9.63 6.66 0.29
N VAL A 217 -9.59 7.86 -0.27
CA VAL A 217 -9.99 8.11 -1.66
C VAL A 217 -9.14 7.29 -2.64
N ARG A 218 -7.87 7.03 -2.31
CA ARG A 218 -6.93 6.22 -3.09
C ARG A 218 -6.90 4.73 -2.71
N ALA A 219 -7.79 4.27 -1.82
CA ALA A 219 -7.92 2.88 -1.40
C ALA A 219 -9.31 2.24 -1.68
N PRO A 220 -9.97 2.52 -2.81
CA PRO A 220 -11.36 2.11 -3.03
C PRO A 220 -11.56 0.59 -3.07
N SER A 221 -10.62 -0.15 -3.66
CA SER A 221 -10.72 -1.59 -3.81
C SER A 221 -10.47 -2.31 -2.48
N ALA A 222 -9.54 -1.83 -1.64
CA ALA A 222 -9.33 -2.43 -0.31
C ALA A 222 -10.61 -2.38 0.56
N LEU A 223 -11.32 -1.26 0.53
CA LEU A 223 -12.62 -1.13 1.20
C LEU A 223 -13.66 -2.07 0.58
N GLN A 224 -13.68 -2.26 -0.73
CA GLN A 224 -14.64 -3.14 -1.38
C GLN A 224 -14.53 -4.62 -0.93
N PHE A 225 -13.30 -5.10 -0.70
CA PHE A 225 -13.03 -6.52 -0.42
C PHE A 225 -12.90 -6.85 1.08
N ASP A 226 -12.76 -5.86 1.96
CA ASP A 226 -12.62 -6.08 3.41
C ASP A 226 -13.83 -5.51 4.18
N ALA A 227 -14.72 -6.41 4.61
CA ALA A 227 -15.90 -6.05 5.40
C ALA A 227 -15.53 -5.46 6.77
N ALA A 228 -14.46 -5.94 7.42
CA ALA A 228 -14.05 -5.46 8.73
C ALA A 228 -13.51 -4.03 8.64
N SER A 229 -12.60 -3.78 7.69
CA SER A 229 -12.07 -2.42 7.46
C SER A 229 -13.16 -1.44 7.04
N ARG A 230 -14.18 -1.88 6.29
CA ARG A 230 -15.37 -1.05 6.01
C ARG A 230 -16.18 -0.72 7.25
N ALA A 231 -16.51 -1.71 8.07
CA ALA A 231 -17.28 -1.50 9.29
C ALA A 231 -16.56 -0.54 10.24
N GLU A 232 -15.24 -0.67 10.34
CA GLU A 232 -14.38 0.26 11.08
C GLU A 232 -14.42 1.68 10.49
N THR A 233 -14.26 1.81 9.16
CA THR A 233 -14.34 3.12 8.47
C THR A 233 -15.70 3.79 8.69
N LEU A 234 -16.79 3.02 8.61
CA LEU A 234 -18.16 3.48 8.84
C LEU A 234 -18.37 3.96 10.28
N SER A 235 -17.94 3.15 11.26
CA SER A 235 -18.00 3.47 12.69
C SER A 235 -17.23 4.75 12.99
N LEU A 236 -16.01 4.86 12.46
CA LEU A 236 -15.14 6.01 12.63
C LEU A 236 -15.70 7.28 11.99
N GLY A 237 -16.17 7.19 10.75
CA GLY A 237 -16.84 8.31 10.05
C GLY A 237 -18.07 8.81 10.81
N THR A 238 -18.86 7.88 11.38
CA THR A 238 -20.05 8.22 12.16
C THR A 238 -19.71 8.92 13.48
N LYS A 239 -18.75 8.38 14.25
CA LYS A 239 -18.27 9.00 15.50
C LYS A 239 -17.68 10.39 15.25
N ARG A 240 -16.86 10.52 14.19
CA ARG A 240 -16.24 11.79 13.79
C ARG A 240 -17.29 12.83 13.42
N LEU A 241 -18.28 12.45 12.61
CA LEU A 241 -19.36 13.37 12.22
C LEU A 241 -20.17 13.86 13.43
N GLN A 242 -20.39 13.02 14.44
CA GLN A 242 -21.05 13.43 15.68
C GLN A 242 -20.20 14.41 16.50
N ALA A 243 -18.88 14.22 16.50
CA ALA A 243 -17.96 15.03 17.27
C ALA A 243 -17.50 16.32 16.55
N ALA A 244 -17.66 16.45 15.24
CA ALA A 244 -17.03 17.47 14.39
C ALA A 244 -17.66 18.88 14.51
N PRO A 245 -17.06 19.82 15.28
CA PRO A 245 -17.59 21.18 15.41
C PRO A 245 -17.42 22.02 14.14
N THR A 246 -16.36 21.78 13.35
CA THR A 246 -16.04 22.64 12.20
C THR A 246 -16.56 22.08 10.86
N PRO A 247 -16.82 22.93 9.85
CA PRO A 247 -17.16 22.47 8.50
C PRO A 247 -16.10 21.56 7.87
N GLY A 248 -14.82 21.78 8.17
CA GLY A 248 -13.71 20.96 7.65
C GLY A 248 -13.73 19.54 8.20
N GLU A 249 -13.88 19.38 9.51
CA GLU A 249 -13.99 18.07 10.16
C GLU A 249 -15.25 17.31 9.69
N ARG A 250 -16.37 18.03 9.48
CA ARG A 250 -17.59 17.43 8.93
C ARG A 250 -17.39 16.95 7.49
N ALA A 251 -16.71 17.73 6.65
CA ALA A 251 -16.37 17.32 5.29
C ALA A 251 -15.45 16.10 5.27
N ALA A 252 -14.46 16.03 6.17
CA ALA A 252 -13.61 14.86 6.31
C ALA A 252 -14.43 13.62 6.74
N ALA A 253 -15.30 13.77 7.75
CA ALA A 253 -16.17 12.68 8.21
C ALA A 253 -17.13 12.18 7.10
N ILE A 254 -17.69 13.08 6.31
CA ILE A 254 -18.53 12.72 5.15
C ILE A 254 -17.71 11.99 4.07
N ALA A 255 -16.46 12.39 3.84
CA ALA A 255 -15.57 11.65 2.93
C ALA A 255 -15.30 10.22 3.43
N LEU A 256 -15.14 10.01 4.74
CA LEU A 256 -15.01 8.67 5.33
C LEU A 256 -16.26 7.82 5.08
N LEU A 257 -17.44 8.38 5.31
CA LEU A 257 -18.72 7.71 5.04
C LEU A 257 -18.88 7.41 3.54
N GLY A 258 -18.45 8.34 2.69
CA GLY A 258 -18.39 8.16 1.23
C GLY A 258 -17.50 6.99 0.83
N ALA A 259 -16.32 6.89 1.43
CA ALA A 259 -15.39 5.79 1.21
C ALA A 259 -15.96 4.45 1.72
N ALA A 260 -16.60 4.42 2.89
CA ALA A 260 -17.24 3.20 3.40
C ALA A 260 -18.45 2.76 2.55
N ALA A 261 -19.15 3.70 1.93
CA ALA A 261 -20.26 3.45 1.01
C ALA A 261 -19.78 2.92 -0.36
N VAL A 262 -18.48 2.94 -0.65
CA VAL A 262 -17.89 2.31 -1.83
C VAL A 262 -18.17 0.80 -1.79
N GLY A 263 -18.92 0.33 -2.78
CA GLY A 263 -19.41 -1.06 -2.85
C GLY A 263 -20.90 -1.22 -2.53
N GLY A 264 -21.63 -0.13 -2.26
CA GLY A 264 -23.10 -0.13 -2.22
C GLY A 264 -23.71 -0.82 -1.01
N GLN A 265 -22.97 -0.95 0.09
CA GLN A 265 -23.50 -1.53 1.33
C GLN A 265 -24.62 -0.63 1.90
N PRO A 266 -25.83 -1.18 2.14
CA PRO A 266 -27.00 -0.38 2.53
C PRO A 266 -26.75 0.49 3.76
N ASP A 267 -26.09 -0.05 4.80
CA ASP A 267 -25.85 0.67 6.05
C ASP A 267 -24.91 1.87 5.86
N ALA A 268 -23.85 1.70 5.06
CA ALA A 268 -22.90 2.76 4.78
C ALA A 268 -23.52 3.86 3.90
N VAL A 269 -24.31 3.48 2.89
CA VAL A 269 -25.08 4.41 2.06
C VAL A 269 -26.13 5.15 2.90
N GLY A 270 -26.79 4.46 3.83
CA GLY A 270 -27.75 5.03 4.76
C GLY A 270 -27.12 6.06 5.70
N ALA A 271 -25.98 5.71 6.31
CA ALA A 271 -25.23 6.61 7.19
C ALA A 271 -24.74 7.86 6.44
N LEU A 272 -24.21 7.69 5.22
CA LEU A 272 -23.82 8.79 4.36
C LEU A 272 -25.03 9.68 4.02
N THR A 273 -26.14 9.09 3.58
CA THR A 273 -27.36 9.85 3.25
C THR A 273 -27.87 10.65 4.46
N ALA A 274 -27.87 10.04 5.65
CA ALA A 274 -28.27 10.71 6.89
C ALA A 274 -27.31 11.85 7.28
N ALA A 275 -26.00 11.69 7.03
CA ALA A 275 -25.01 12.74 7.23
C ALA A 275 -25.27 13.94 6.29
N LEU A 276 -25.46 13.65 5.00
CA LEU A 276 -25.72 14.67 3.99
C LEU A 276 -27.02 15.43 4.28
N ARG A 277 -28.09 14.72 4.68
CA ARG A 277 -29.35 15.37 5.10
C ARG A 277 -29.15 16.36 6.25
N ARG A 278 -28.36 15.99 7.27
CA ARG A 278 -28.07 16.88 8.41
C ARG A 278 -27.34 18.14 7.96
N GLU A 279 -26.30 18.02 7.15
CA GLU A 279 -25.58 19.19 6.61
C GLU A 279 -26.46 20.06 5.69
N ASN A 280 -27.47 19.45 5.06
CA ASN A 280 -28.38 20.13 4.15
C ASN A 280 -29.61 20.74 4.86
N GLY A 281 -29.60 20.80 6.19
CA GLY A 281 -30.71 21.33 7.00
C GLY A 281 -31.95 20.43 7.00
N GLY A 282 -31.74 19.11 7.02
CA GLY A 282 -32.79 18.09 7.00
C GLY A 282 -33.30 17.74 5.59
N ARG A 283 -32.87 18.47 4.56
CA ARG A 283 -33.28 18.21 3.17
C ARG A 283 -32.47 17.09 2.56
N ASP A 284 -33.11 16.30 1.71
CA ASP A 284 -32.40 15.36 0.85
C ASP A 284 -31.36 16.10 -0.02
N PRO A 285 -30.13 15.55 -0.16
CA PRO A 285 -29.19 16.05 -1.15
C PRO A 285 -29.85 16.10 -2.52
N ALA A 286 -29.90 17.29 -3.11
CA ALA A 286 -30.56 17.49 -4.39
C ALA A 286 -29.89 16.60 -5.44
N GLU A 287 -30.72 15.88 -6.20
CA GLU A 287 -30.27 15.13 -7.37
C GLU A 287 -30.19 16.07 -8.55
N VAL A 288 -28.98 16.29 -9.05
CA VAL A 288 -28.75 17.00 -10.31
C VAL A 288 -28.48 15.96 -11.38
N GLU A 289 -29.21 16.02 -12.49
CA GLU A 289 -28.87 15.22 -13.67
C GLU A 289 -27.66 15.84 -14.37
N ALA A 290 -26.64 15.04 -14.64
CA ALA A 290 -25.56 15.46 -15.53
C ALA A 290 -26.09 15.56 -16.98
N VAL A 291 -25.51 16.52 -17.71
CA VAL A 291 -25.61 16.76 -19.17
C VAL A 291 -25.37 15.42 -19.95
N PRO A 292 -25.92 15.21 -21.17
CA PRO A 292 -26.36 13.88 -21.61
C PRO A 292 -25.25 12.83 -21.77
N ALA A 293 -25.68 11.57 -21.75
CA ALA A 293 -24.95 10.32 -22.01
C ALA A 293 -23.53 10.49 -22.59
N MET A 294 -22.51 10.48 -21.72
CA MET A 294 -21.13 10.31 -22.13
C MET A 294 -20.92 8.85 -22.52
N LYS A 295 -20.86 8.57 -23.82
CA LYS A 295 -20.46 7.26 -24.31
C LYS A 295 -18.96 7.13 -24.13
N VAL A 296 -18.52 6.19 -23.29
CA VAL A 296 -17.10 5.92 -23.10
C VAL A 296 -16.77 4.57 -23.71
N ASP A 297 -16.00 4.60 -24.80
CA ASP A 297 -15.38 3.39 -25.32
C ASP A 297 -14.22 3.03 -24.39
N ILE A 298 -14.29 1.85 -23.76
CA ILE A 298 -13.18 1.23 -23.00
C ILE A 298 -12.33 0.45 -23.99
N GLY A 299 -11.08 0.86 -24.15
CA GLY A 299 -10.10 0.13 -24.96
C GLY A 299 -9.33 -0.91 -24.14
N PRO A 300 -8.54 -1.78 -24.79
CA PRO A 300 -7.64 -2.74 -24.13
C PRO A 300 -6.65 -2.11 -23.13
N GLU A 301 -6.38 -0.82 -23.26
CA GLU A 301 -5.54 0.00 -22.38
C GLU A 301 -6.21 0.40 -21.06
N ASP A 302 -7.54 0.45 -21.02
CA ASP A 302 -8.32 0.82 -19.83
C ASP A 302 -8.56 -0.38 -18.91
N TYR A 303 -8.60 -1.60 -19.48
CA TYR A 303 -8.76 -2.84 -18.74
C TYR A 303 -8.21 -4.02 -19.56
N PRO A 304 -7.48 -4.98 -18.96
CA PRO A 304 -7.05 -6.17 -19.68
C PRO A 304 -8.29 -6.93 -20.17
N PRO A 305 -8.51 -7.10 -21.49
CA PRO A 305 -9.72 -7.71 -22.04
C PRO A 305 -10.00 -9.10 -21.46
N ALA A 306 -8.96 -9.83 -21.06
CA ALA A 306 -9.07 -11.15 -20.43
C ALA A 306 -9.82 -11.15 -19.08
N ALA A 307 -9.93 -10.02 -18.39
CA ALA A 307 -10.63 -9.93 -17.11
C ALA A 307 -12.12 -9.57 -17.25
N LEU A 308 -12.57 -9.14 -18.45
CA LEU A 308 -13.97 -8.89 -18.77
C LEU A 308 -14.48 -10.03 -19.66
N ARG A 309 -15.33 -10.90 -19.12
CA ARG A 309 -15.96 -11.98 -19.90
C ARG A 309 -17.04 -11.39 -20.81
N ALA A 310 -17.41 -12.07 -21.89
CA ALA A 310 -18.48 -11.64 -22.82
C ALA A 310 -19.80 -11.27 -22.12
N GLU A 311 -20.03 -11.82 -20.93
CA GLU A 311 -21.18 -11.61 -20.04
C GLU A 311 -21.14 -10.28 -19.27
N THR A 312 -20.08 -9.48 -19.38
CA THR A 312 -19.92 -8.19 -18.67
C THR A 312 -20.38 -6.97 -19.48
N GLN A 313 -21.10 -7.18 -20.59
CA GLN A 313 -21.81 -6.09 -21.26
C GLN A 313 -22.93 -5.57 -20.35
N GLY A 314 -23.03 -4.26 -20.20
CA GLY A 314 -24.00 -3.66 -19.30
C GLY A 314 -23.89 -2.15 -19.21
N VAL A 315 -24.82 -1.58 -18.47
CA VAL A 315 -24.85 -0.15 -18.17
C VAL A 315 -24.51 0.04 -16.71
N VAL A 316 -23.41 0.73 -16.42
CA VAL A 316 -23.10 1.17 -15.06
C VAL A 316 -23.66 2.57 -14.87
N ARG A 317 -24.44 2.72 -13.82
CA ARG A 317 -24.98 3.99 -13.35
C ARG A 317 -24.24 4.37 -12.09
N LEU A 318 -23.51 5.49 -12.13
CA LEU A 318 -22.81 6.04 -10.98
C LEU A 318 -23.49 7.33 -10.50
N ARG A 319 -23.30 7.63 -9.22
CA ARG A 319 -23.58 8.92 -8.60
C ARG A 319 -22.28 9.53 -8.11
N ALA A 320 -22.04 10.78 -8.45
CA ALA A 320 -20.97 11.58 -7.86
C ALA A 320 -21.52 12.37 -6.67
N LEU A 321 -20.87 12.26 -5.53
CA LEU A 321 -21.10 13.15 -4.40
C LEU A 321 -20.22 14.38 -4.58
N ILE A 322 -20.83 15.55 -4.68
CA ILE A 322 -20.14 16.83 -4.86
C ILE A 322 -20.23 17.63 -3.57
N ASN A 323 -19.09 18.10 -3.08
CA ASN A 323 -19.03 18.95 -1.90
C ASN A 323 -19.42 20.42 -2.22
N PRO A 324 -19.62 21.28 -1.20
CA PRO A 324 -19.96 22.69 -1.43
C PRO A 324 -18.93 23.49 -2.25
N ALA A 325 -17.68 23.00 -2.36
CA ALA A 325 -16.62 23.60 -3.18
C ALA A 325 -16.63 23.10 -4.64
N GLY A 326 -17.65 22.34 -5.07
CA GLY A 326 -17.77 21.83 -6.44
C GLY A 326 -16.84 20.67 -6.78
N ARG A 327 -16.21 20.04 -5.77
CA ARG A 327 -15.31 18.89 -5.97
C ARG A 327 -16.05 17.57 -5.78
N VAL A 328 -15.77 16.60 -6.65
CA VAL A 328 -16.22 15.22 -6.48
C VAL A 328 -15.45 14.58 -5.33
N VAL A 329 -16.16 14.14 -4.30
CA VAL A 329 -15.55 13.48 -3.12
C VAL A 329 -15.75 11.97 -3.13
N ALA A 330 -16.78 11.47 -3.81
CA ALA A 330 -17.08 10.05 -3.88
C ALA A 330 -17.83 9.72 -5.17
N LEU A 331 -17.60 8.50 -5.66
CA LEU A 331 -18.35 7.88 -6.75
C LEU A 331 -18.98 6.61 -6.21
N VAL A 332 -20.31 6.55 -6.22
CA VAL A 332 -21.10 5.45 -5.64
C VAL A 332 -21.96 4.83 -6.75
N PRO A 333 -22.08 3.50 -6.84
CA PRO A 333 -23.03 2.88 -7.76
C PRO A 333 -24.46 3.32 -7.43
N ALA A 334 -25.25 3.65 -8.45
CA ALA A 334 -26.63 4.09 -8.28
C ALA A 334 -27.57 2.95 -7.87
N THR A 335 -27.17 1.70 -8.15
CA THR A 335 -27.92 0.48 -7.82
C THR A 335 -26.97 -0.58 -7.30
N ALA A 336 -27.43 -1.39 -6.33
CA ALA A 336 -26.62 -2.40 -5.65
C ALA A 336 -26.36 -3.67 -6.48
N ASP A 337 -27.07 -3.83 -7.60
CA ASP A 337 -27.06 -5.00 -8.48
C ASP A 337 -25.95 -4.98 -9.56
N GLN A 338 -25.09 -3.96 -9.56
CA GLN A 338 -24.06 -3.83 -10.59
C GLN A 338 -22.83 -4.68 -10.30
N PRO A 339 -22.25 -5.37 -11.31
CA PRO A 339 -21.05 -6.18 -11.13
C PRO A 339 -19.89 -5.37 -10.51
N PRO A 340 -19.32 -5.80 -9.36
CA PRO A 340 -18.28 -5.07 -8.63
C PRO A 340 -17.08 -4.66 -9.47
N LEU A 341 -16.63 -5.54 -10.38
CA LEU A 341 -15.50 -5.30 -11.28
C LEU A 341 -15.80 -4.22 -12.32
N LEU A 342 -17.03 -4.23 -12.87
CA LEU A 342 -17.46 -3.26 -13.87
C LEU A 342 -17.56 -1.87 -13.23
N VAL A 343 -18.19 -1.76 -12.06
CA VAL A 343 -18.27 -0.52 -11.26
C VAL A 343 -16.88 0.07 -11.02
N GLU A 344 -15.91 -0.76 -10.64
CA GLU A 344 -14.55 -0.30 -10.39
C GLU A 344 -13.84 0.18 -11.66
N ALA A 345 -14.00 -0.52 -12.79
CA ALA A 345 -13.46 -0.08 -14.08
C ALA A 345 -14.01 1.30 -14.48
N VAL A 346 -15.32 1.50 -14.36
CA VAL A 346 -15.96 2.80 -14.65
C VAL A 346 -15.46 3.88 -13.71
N ARG A 347 -15.30 3.58 -12.43
CA ARG A 347 -14.80 4.56 -11.46
C ARG A 347 -13.40 5.02 -11.79
N ARG A 348 -12.49 4.12 -12.17
CA ARG A 348 -11.13 4.48 -12.60
C ARG A 348 -11.15 5.35 -13.83
N LEU A 349 -11.97 4.99 -14.82
CA LEU A 349 -12.16 5.74 -16.06
C LEU A 349 -12.70 7.16 -15.78
N VAL A 350 -13.73 7.26 -14.94
CA VAL A 350 -14.31 8.55 -14.51
C VAL A 350 -13.29 9.34 -13.71
N ALA A 351 -12.57 8.74 -12.75
CA ALA A 351 -11.55 9.44 -11.96
C ALA A 351 -10.40 10.00 -12.82
N ARG A 352 -10.02 9.30 -13.90
CA ARG A 352 -9.00 9.78 -14.85
C ARG A 352 -9.51 10.92 -15.74
N ARG A 353 -10.80 10.93 -16.07
CA ARG A 353 -11.39 11.86 -17.06
C ARG A 353 -12.19 13.02 -16.46
N THR A 354 -12.58 12.95 -15.18
CA THR A 354 -13.38 14.00 -14.55
C THR A 354 -12.46 15.14 -14.12
N PRO A 355 -12.70 16.38 -14.57
CA PRO A 355 -11.96 17.53 -14.05
C PRO A 355 -12.17 17.65 -12.54
N ALA A 356 -11.12 18.06 -11.81
CA ALA A 356 -11.12 18.14 -10.36
C ALA A 356 -12.19 19.11 -9.78
N ALA A 357 -12.76 19.97 -10.63
CA ALA A 357 -13.86 20.87 -10.31
C ALA A 357 -14.96 20.71 -11.37
N VAL A 358 -16.21 20.57 -10.92
CA VAL A 358 -17.39 20.61 -11.78
C VAL A 358 -17.90 22.05 -11.78
N ASP A 359 -18.02 22.67 -12.95
CA ASP A 359 -18.67 23.98 -13.08
C ASP A 359 -20.15 23.83 -12.71
N LEU A 360 -20.48 24.25 -11.49
CA LEU A 360 -21.86 24.28 -11.02
C LEU A 360 -22.51 25.59 -11.52
N PRO A 361 -23.75 25.54 -12.04
CA PRO A 361 -24.43 26.74 -12.52
C PRO A 361 -24.74 27.70 -11.37
N GLY A 362 -23.90 28.73 -11.25
CA GLY A 362 -24.06 29.92 -10.41
C GLY A 362 -23.60 29.77 -8.96
N PRO A 363 -23.39 30.89 -8.24
CA PRO A 363 -23.06 30.91 -6.82
C PRO A 363 -24.30 30.50 -6.01
N ARG A 364 -24.51 29.20 -5.87
CA ARG A 364 -25.52 28.69 -4.95
C ARG A 364 -24.90 28.62 -3.55
N PRO A 365 -25.66 28.92 -2.48
CA PRO A 365 -25.31 28.49 -1.14
C PRO A 365 -25.51 26.96 -1.08
N THR A 366 -24.60 26.18 -1.67
CA THR A 366 -24.94 24.81 -2.07
C THR A 366 -24.78 23.80 -0.94
N PRO A 367 -25.85 23.05 -0.58
CA PRO A 367 -25.74 21.79 0.14
C PRO A 367 -24.90 20.76 -0.64
N TRP A 368 -24.50 19.67 0.01
CA TRP A 368 -23.93 18.52 -0.69
C TRP A 368 -24.90 18.01 -1.75
N LEU A 369 -24.39 17.67 -2.94
CA LEU A 369 -25.21 17.28 -4.10
C LEU A 369 -24.89 15.84 -4.53
N TRP A 370 -25.94 15.11 -4.89
CA TRP A 370 -25.78 13.91 -5.72
C TRP A 370 -25.92 14.32 -7.18
N MET A 371 -24.87 14.10 -7.95
CA MET A 371 -24.94 14.21 -9.41
C MET A 371 -25.10 12.81 -9.99
N LYS A 372 -26.20 12.56 -10.69
CA LYS A 372 -26.33 11.35 -11.51
C LYS A 372 -25.35 11.47 -12.65
N LEU A 373 -24.36 10.58 -12.70
CA LEU A 373 -23.47 10.53 -13.84
C LEU A 373 -24.18 9.88 -15.02
N PRO A 374 -23.79 10.23 -16.26
CA PRO A 374 -24.35 9.59 -17.43
C PRO A 374 -24.13 8.08 -17.35
N SER A 375 -25.12 7.32 -17.83
CA SER A 375 -25.02 5.87 -17.96
C SER A 375 -23.83 5.52 -18.85
N VAL A 376 -22.87 4.76 -18.33
CA VAL A 376 -21.73 4.31 -19.12
C VAL A 376 -22.03 2.91 -19.63
N GLY A 377 -22.24 2.79 -20.94
CA GLY A 377 -22.47 1.51 -21.61
C GLY A 377 -21.16 0.90 -22.06
N PHE A 378 -20.98 -0.40 -21.81
CA PHE A 378 -19.78 -1.14 -22.21
C PHE A 378 -20.12 -2.18 -23.26
N SER A 379 -19.30 -2.22 -24.31
CA SER A 379 -19.33 -3.26 -25.33
C SER A 379 -17.90 -3.72 -25.57
N ILE A 380 -17.66 -5.01 -25.43
CA ILE A 380 -16.38 -5.61 -25.82
C ILE A 380 -16.44 -5.75 -27.33
N ARG A 381 -15.69 -4.91 -28.06
CA ARG A 381 -15.47 -5.13 -29.50
C ARG A 381 -14.47 -6.27 -29.64
N GLY A 382 -14.92 -7.37 -30.24
CA GLY A 382 -14.09 -8.52 -30.58
C GLY A 382 -13.11 -8.24 -31.71
#